data_AF-A0A3S0N4Z6-F1
#
_entry.id   AF-A0A3S0N4Z6-F1
#
_cell.length_a   1.000
_cell.length_b   1.000
_cell.length_c   1.000
_cell.angle_alpha   90.00
_cell.angle_beta   90.00
_cell.angle_gamma   90.00
#
_symmetry.space_group_name_H-M   'P 1'
#
loop_
_entity.id
_entity.type
_entity.pdbx_description
1 polymer ?
#
loop_
_entity_poly.entity_id
_entity_poly.type
_entity_poly.pdbx_seq_one_letter_code
_entity_poly.pdbx_strand_id
1 'polypeptide(L)'
;MYQTNKIEKVLFIDEHAVSTGQYLGLDADKLKQNIVSLYPNISDTGLCYIDIESPYIDHLINENENSPKFRESLDYFIKIIKTAKSIRPKVKWGFYGVPFTTYWDLEKDFFSKYQKLKPLLEISDAFFPSMYFFYSDEEPNGYMNDKFARKNIQELIKVGKQYNKPVYPFVMERYHPSNQKIGLKKIPEKEFLKYMNIILNESYKGKKVDGIIWWNADKYGYNHNLYKEEFRAKDINNFIQRNNESNIDLMKKILKFIK
;
A
#
# COMPACT_ATOMS: atom_id res chain seq x y z
N MET A 1 -1.86 17.00 19.34
CA MET A 1 -2.58 16.78 18.07
C MET A 1 -1.53 16.54 16.98
N TYR A 2 -1.41 15.32 16.49
CA TYR A 2 -0.51 14.99 15.37
C TYR A 2 -1.29 15.14 14.06
N GLN A 3 -1.42 16.38 13.58
CA GLN A 3 -1.92 16.66 12.23
C GLN A 3 -0.88 17.54 11.54
N THR A 4 0.16 16.91 10.98
CA THR A 4 1.12 17.58 10.11
C THR A 4 0.60 17.66 8.67
N ASN A 5 -0.35 16.79 8.28
CA ASN A 5 -0.95 16.75 6.95
C ASN A 5 -2.48 16.93 7.03
N LYS A 6 -3.04 17.86 6.23
CA LYS A 6 -4.49 18.11 6.09
C LYS A 6 -5.19 17.02 5.28
N ILE A 7 -4.93 15.74 5.60
CA ILE A 7 -5.55 14.60 4.92
C ILE A 7 -6.76 14.18 5.78
N GLU A 8 -7.95 14.50 5.29
CA GLU A 8 -9.20 14.22 6.00
C GLU A 8 -9.80 12.85 5.64
N LYS A 9 -9.45 12.33 4.46
CA LYS A 9 -10.04 11.11 3.91
C LYS A 9 -9.02 10.30 3.11
N VAL A 10 -8.95 9.00 3.40
CA VAL A 10 -8.25 8.00 2.57
C VAL A 10 -9.25 6.91 2.22
N LEU A 11 -9.51 6.72 0.93
CA LEU A 11 -10.40 5.68 0.41
C LEU A 11 -9.67 4.84 -0.65
N PHE A 12 -10.36 3.83 -1.19
CA PHE A 12 -9.84 3.04 -2.28
C PHE A 12 -10.94 2.56 -3.22
N ILE A 13 -10.50 2.14 -4.40
CA ILE A 13 -11.28 1.37 -5.37
C ILE A 13 -10.47 0.13 -5.73
N ASP A 14 -11.13 -1.02 -5.83
CA ASP A 14 -10.51 -2.30 -6.20
C ASP A 14 -10.76 -2.63 -7.68
N GLU A 15 -10.24 -3.77 -8.14
CA GLU A 15 -10.46 -4.24 -9.50
C GLU A 15 -11.95 -4.41 -9.84
N HIS A 16 -12.76 -4.84 -8.88
CA HIS A 16 -14.20 -5.01 -9.10
C HIS A 16 -14.89 -3.67 -9.39
N ALA A 17 -14.40 -2.56 -8.87
CA ALA A 17 -14.93 -1.22 -9.15
C ALA A 17 -14.55 -0.69 -10.55
N VAL A 18 -13.57 -1.28 -11.25
CA VAL A 18 -13.05 -0.75 -12.52
C VAL A 18 -13.19 -1.70 -13.71
N SER A 19 -13.27 -3.02 -13.48
CA SER A 19 -13.12 -4.03 -14.52
C SER A 19 -14.46 -4.46 -15.14
N THR A 20 -14.43 -4.73 -16.45
CA THR A 20 -15.52 -5.44 -17.17
C THR A 20 -15.53 -6.95 -16.87
N GLY A 21 -14.54 -7.46 -16.15
CA GLY A 21 -14.29 -8.88 -15.94
C GLY A 21 -13.46 -9.52 -17.06
N GLN A 22 -13.12 -8.77 -18.12
CA GLN A 22 -12.20 -9.20 -19.17
C GLN A 22 -10.78 -8.71 -18.85
N TYR A 23 -9.77 -9.46 -19.31
CA TYR A 23 -8.37 -9.06 -19.18
C TYR A 23 -8.13 -7.66 -19.77
N LEU A 24 -7.63 -6.73 -18.96
CA LEU A 24 -7.42 -5.31 -19.30
C LEU A 24 -8.69 -4.55 -19.73
N GLY A 25 -9.87 -5.08 -19.39
CA GLY A 25 -11.15 -4.48 -19.72
C GLY A 25 -11.54 -3.40 -18.70
N LEU A 26 -11.48 -2.12 -19.11
CA LEU A 26 -11.93 -0.99 -18.29
C LEU A 26 -13.41 -0.70 -18.51
N ASP A 27 -14.21 -0.81 -17.45
CA ASP A 27 -15.59 -0.32 -17.39
C ASP A 27 -15.60 1.11 -16.84
N ALA A 28 -15.58 2.09 -17.76
CA ALA A 28 -15.49 3.51 -17.39
C ALA A 28 -16.74 4.02 -16.66
N ASP A 29 -17.93 3.47 -16.97
CA ASP A 29 -19.18 3.87 -16.32
C ASP A 29 -19.25 3.30 -14.90
N LYS A 30 -18.85 2.04 -14.72
CA LYS A 30 -18.73 1.43 -13.38
C LYS A 30 -17.68 2.13 -12.53
N LEU A 31 -16.53 2.47 -13.10
CA LEU A 31 -15.51 3.27 -12.43
C LEU A 31 -16.11 4.62 -11.98
N LYS A 32 -16.83 5.31 -12.87
CA LYS A 32 -17.49 6.57 -12.55
C LYS A 32 -18.51 6.44 -11.45
N GLN A 33 -19.38 5.43 -11.49
CA GLN A 33 -20.39 5.18 -10.46
C GLN A 33 -19.75 4.97 -9.10
N ASN A 34 -18.70 4.14 -9.02
CA ASN A 34 -17.97 3.89 -7.77
C ASN A 34 -17.28 5.15 -7.24
N ILE A 35 -16.61 5.93 -8.11
CA ILE A 35 -15.97 7.18 -7.70
C ILE A 35 -17.00 8.20 -7.20
N VAL A 36 -18.16 8.33 -7.86
CA VAL A 36 -19.23 9.24 -7.43
C VAL A 36 -19.82 8.81 -6.10
N SER A 37 -19.96 7.51 -5.85
CA SER A 37 -20.43 7.00 -4.56
C SER A 37 -19.45 7.34 -3.42
N LEU A 38 -18.16 7.17 -3.65
CA LEU A 38 -17.10 7.45 -2.68
C LEU A 38 -16.85 8.94 -2.45
N TYR A 39 -17.00 9.73 -3.51
CA TYR A 39 -16.78 11.17 -3.54
C TYR A 39 -17.97 11.84 -4.25
N PRO A 40 -19.08 12.13 -3.56
CA PRO A 40 -20.28 12.67 -4.20
C PRO A 40 -20.08 14.00 -4.92
N ASN A 41 -19.21 14.87 -4.43
CA ASN A 41 -19.03 16.21 -5.00
C ASN A 41 -17.75 16.30 -5.83
N ILE A 42 -17.78 17.07 -6.92
CA ILE A 42 -16.59 17.36 -7.73
C ILE A 42 -15.49 18.08 -6.94
N SER A 43 -15.87 18.77 -5.87
CA SER A 43 -14.97 19.50 -4.98
C SER A 43 -14.33 18.63 -3.91
N ASP A 44 -14.73 17.36 -3.77
CA ASP A 44 -14.21 16.49 -2.73
C ASP A 44 -12.68 16.32 -2.85
N THR A 45 -12.02 16.28 -1.70
CA THR A 45 -10.58 16.12 -1.56
C THR A 45 -10.26 14.88 -0.75
N GLY A 46 -9.02 14.38 -0.86
CA GLY A 46 -8.56 13.23 -0.11
C GLY A 46 -7.50 12.46 -0.89
N LEU A 47 -7.06 11.34 -0.32
CA LEU A 47 -6.26 10.33 -1.00
C LEU A 47 -7.16 9.18 -1.44
N CYS A 48 -6.94 8.68 -2.66
CA CYS A 48 -7.55 7.45 -3.13
C CYS A 48 -6.48 6.57 -3.78
N TYR A 49 -6.32 5.36 -3.27
CA TYR A 49 -5.49 4.36 -3.93
C TYR A 49 -6.36 3.40 -4.76
N ILE A 50 -5.84 2.97 -5.90
CA ILE A 50 -6.48 2.03 -6.80
C ILE A 50 -5.77 0.69 -6.63
N ASP A 51 -6.54 -0.33 -6.26
CA ASP A 51 -6.06 -1.66 -5.95
C ASP A 51 -6.28 -2.60 -7.14
N ILE A 52 -5.28 -2.67 -8.01
CA ILE A 52 -5.22 -3.51 -9.22
C ILE A 52 -3.94 -4.32 -9.13
N GLU A 53 -4.08 -5.63 -8.93
CA GLU A 53 -2.95 -6.51 -8.65
C GLU A 53 -2.59 -7.42 -9.84
N SER A 54 -2.43 -8.72 -9.60
CA SER A 54 -2.06 -9.73 -10.58
C SER A 54 -3.18 -9.96 -11.60
N PRO A 55 -2.86 -10.21 -12.89
CA PRO A 55 -1.51 -10.39 -13.46
C PRO A 55 -0.84 -9.08 -13.88
N TYR A 56 -1.55 -7.96 -13.86
CA TYR A 56 -1.10 -6.71 -14.47
C TYR A 56 0.12 -6.12 -13.75
N ILE A 57 0.11 -6.13 -12.41
CA ILE A 57 1.23 -5.67 -11.61
C ILE A 57 2.47 -6.53 -11.83
N ASP A 58 2.30 -7.84 -12.03
CA ASP A 58 3.38 -8.77 -12.32
C ASP A 58 4.02 -8.45 -13.66
N HIS A 59 3.22 -8.08 -14.67
CA HIS A 59 3.75 -7.60 -15.95
C HIS A 59 4.59 -6.34 -15.76
N LEU A 60 4.11 -5.35 -14.99
CA LEU A 60 4.86 -4.13 -14.72
C LEU A 60 6.19 -4.40 -13.99
N ILE A 61 6.24 -5.40 -13.11
CA ILE A 61 7.44 -5.76 -12.36
C ILE A 61 8.42 -6.57 -13.24
N ASN A 62 7.93 -7.62 -13.90
CA ASN A 62 8.76 -8.70 -14.42
C ASN A 62 9.01 -8.63 -15.94
N GLU A 63 8.12 -8.01 -16.70
CA GLU A 63 8.24 -7.98 -18.16
C GLU A 63 9.24 -6.91 -18.63
N ASN A 64 9.84 -7.14 -19.79
CA ASN A 64 10.65 -6.15 -20.50
C ASN A 64 9.77 -4.98 -20.97
N GLU A 65 10.28 -3.74 -20.92
CA GLU A 65 9.51 -2.53 -21.29
C GLU A 65 9.00 -2.54 -22.74
N ASN A 66 9.64 -3.31 -23.62
CA ASN A 66 9.24 -3.47 -25.01
C ASN A 66 8.27 -4.64 -25.24
N SER A 67 7.89 -5.39 -24.21
CA SER A 67 6.93 -6.50 -24.36
C SER A 67 5.50 -5.97 -24.49
N PRO A 68 4.63 -6.63 -25.29
CA PRO A 68 3.22 -6.28 -25.36
C PRO A 68 2.55 -6.29 -23.98
N LYS A 69 2.82 -7.31 -23.16
CA LYS A 69 2.26 -7.44 -21.80
C LYS A 69 2.59 -6.23 -20.92
N PHE A 70 3.85 -5.76 -20.94
CA PHE A 70 4.25 -4.58 -20.19
C PHE A 70 3.49 -3.34 -20.67
N ARG A 71 3.53 -3.05 -21.98
CA ARG A 71 2.91 -1.85 -22.55
C ARG A 71 1.40 -1.81 -22.34
N GLU A 72 0.73 -2.93 -22.58
CA GLU A 72 -0.72 -3.05 -22.40
C GLU A 72 -1.13 -2.87 -20.93
N SER A 73 -0.35 -3.45 -20.00
CA SER A 73 -0.61 -3.30 -18.56
C SER A 73 -0.33 -1.86 -18.08
N LEU A 74 0.74 -1.22 -18.59
CA LEU A 74 1.05 0.17 -18.30
C LEU A 74 -0.05 1.10 -18.82
N ASP A 75 -0.50 0.89 -20.06
CA ASP A 75 -1.59 1.65 -20.67
C ASP A 75 -2.90 1.49 -19.90
N TYR A 76 -3.19 0.29 -19.39
CA TYR A 76 -4.37 0.03 -18.57
C TYR A 76 -4.35 0.85 -17.26
N PHE A 77 -3.23 0.85 -16.54
CA PHE A 77 -3.05 1.66 -15.33
C PHE A 77 -3.18 3.17 -15.66
N ILE A 78 -2.56 3.63 -16.74
CA ILE A 78 -2.63 5.03 -17.18
C ILE A 78 -4.07 5.43 -17.54
N LYS A 79 -4.82 4.57 -18.25
CA LYS A 79 -6.22 4.82 -18.61
C LYS A 79 -7.10 4.94 -17.37
N ILE A 80 -6.94 4.03 -16.41
CA ILE A 80 -7.69 4.05 -15.15
C ILE A 80 -7.45 5.36 -14.40
N ILE A 81 -6.19 5.73 -14.13
CA ILE A 81 -5.91 6.92 -13.31
C ILE A 81 -6.27 8.23 -14.02
N LYS A 82 -6.13 8.30 -15.35
CA LYS A 82 -6.64 9.46 -16.14
C LYS A 82 -8.14 9.61 -16.00
N THR A 83 -8.87 8.50 -16.09
CA THR A 83 -10.33 8.48 -15.94
C THR A 83 -10.74 8.88 -14.52
N ALA A 84 -10.08 8.33 -13.51
CA ALA A 84 -10.37 8.67 -12.12
C ALA A 84 -10.14 10.17 -11.83
N LYS A 85 -9.02 10.72 -12.30
CA LYS A 85 -8.68 12.15 -12.16
C LYS A 85 -9.64 13.05 -12.93
N SER A 86 -10.16 12.65 -14.10
CA SER A 86 -11.14 13.46 -14.83
C SER A 86 -12.50 13.51 -14.10
N ILE A 87 -12.88 12.42 -13.44
CA ILE A 87 -14.12 12.35 -12.65
C ILE A 87 -13.97 13.14 -11.34
N ARG A 88 -12.82 13.06 -10.65
CA ARG A 88 -12.54 13.80 -9.41
C ARG A 88 -11.13 14.41 -9.43
N PRO A 89 -10.98 15.64 -9.94
CA PRO A 89 -9.67 16.27 -10.15
C PRO A 89 -9.01 16.77 -8.86
N LYS A 90 -9.77 16.93 -7.76
CA LYS A 90 -9.24 17.38 -6.47
C LYS A 90 -8.84 16.25 -5.52
N VAL A 91 -9.26 15.02 -5.81
CA VAL A 91 -8.78 13.81 -5.13
C VAL A 91 -7.38 13.49 -5.64
N LYS A 92 -6.51 13.03 -4.74
CA LYS A 92 -5.13 12.63 -5.05
C LYS A 92 -5.08 11.13 -5.26
N TRP A 93 -4.70 10.72 -6.46
CA TRP A 93 -4.78 9.32 -6.91
C TRP A 93 -3.41 8.64 -6.98
N GLY A 94 -3.38 7.33 -6.75
CA GLY A 94 -2.21 6.48 -6.97
C GLY A 94 -2.62 5.00 -6.96
N PHE A 95 -1.67 4.09 -7.14
CA PHE A 95 -1.95 2.65 -7.14
C PHE A 95 -1.32 1.99 -5.93
N TYR A 96 -2.06 1.06 -5.30
CA TYR A 96 -1.49 0.16 -4.31
C TYR A 96 -0.31 -0.61 -4.91
N GLY A 97 0.74 -0.80 -4.10
CA GLY A 97 1.95 -1.50 -4.49
C GLY A 97 2.92 -0.68 -5.37
N VAL A 98 2.55 0.52 -5.84
CA VAL A 98 3.37 1.33 -6.76
C VAL A 98 3.94 2.57 -6.04
N PRO A 99 5.26 2.83 -6.10
CA PRO A 99 6.33 2.02 -6.70
C PRO A 99 6.60 0.70 -5.97
N PHE A 100 7.17 -0.27 -6.68
CA PHE A 100 7.40 -1.61 -6.15
C PHE A 100 8.52 -1.69 -5.10
N THR A 101 8.38 -2.63 -4.19
CA THR A 101 9.39 -3.02 -3.20
C THR A 101 9.85 -4.45 -3.46
N THR A 102 10.94 -4.86 -2.82
CA THR A 102 11.43 -6.23 -2.92
C THR A 102 12.07 -6.68 -1.62
N TYR A 103 11.84 -7.94 -1.26
CA TYR A 103 12.56 -8.61 -0.16
C TYR A 103 13.85 -9.28 -0.65
N TRP A 104 13.82 -9.82 -1.86
CA TRP A 104 14.83 -10.73 -2.41
C TRP A 104 15.92 -10.00 -3.19
N ASP A 105 15.55 -8.95 -3.92
CA ASP A 105 16.41 -8.27 -4.88
C ASP A 105 16.79 -6.87 -4.41
N LEU A 106 17.30 -6.73 -3.18
CA LEU A 106 17.61 -5.42 -2.56
C LEU A 106 18.74 -4.62 -3.25
N GLU A 107 19.27 -5.13 -4.36
CA GLU A 107 20.32 -4.51 -5.15
C GLU A 107 19.80 -3.40 -6.06
N LYS A 108 20.72 -2.53 -6.51
CA LYS A 108 20.38 -1.31 -7.28
C LYS A 108 19.57 -1.59 -8.55
N ASP A 109 19.73 -2.76 -9.16
CA ASP A 109 19.09 -3.12 -10.42
C ASP A 109 17.58 -3.32 -10.29
N PHE A 110 17.07 -3.77 -9.13
CA PHE A 110 15.62 -3.85 -8.93
C PHE A 110 14.97 -2.47 -9.02
N PHE A 111 15.59 -1.46 -8.39
CA PHE A 111 15.07 -0.10 -8.36
C PHE A 111 15.23 0.64 -9.70
N SER A 112 16.03 0.09 -10.64
CA SER A 112 16.04 0.59 -12.03
C SER A 112 14.68 0.44 -12.72
N LYS A 113 13.85 -0.52 -12.28
CA LYS A 113 12.48 -0.73 -12.77
C LYS A 113 11.59 0.51 -12.63
N TYR A 114 11.91 1.45 -11.74
CA TYR A 114 11.18 2.71 -11.65
C TYR A 114 11.31 3.59 -12.91
N GLN A 115 12.37 3.41 -13.70
CA GLN A 115 12.57 4.16 -14.95
C GLN A 115 11.51 3.78 -15.99
N LYS A 116 11.27 2.49 -16.20
CA LYS A 116 10.23 2.01 -17.13
C LYS A 116 8.81 2.39 -16.70
N LEU A 117 8.59 2.65 -15.41
CA LEU A 117 7.30 3.11 -14.87
C LEU A 117 7.11 4.63 -14.90
N LYS A 118 8.08 5.39 -15.43
CA LYS A 118 8.05 6.86 -15.44
C LYS A 118 6.68 7.44 -15.83
N PRO A 119 6.00 7.00 -16.91
CA PRO A 119 4.70 7.56 -17.28
C PRO A 119 3.63 7.42 -16.19
N LEU A 120 3.65 6.30 -15.45
CA LEU A 120 2.72 6.03 -14.35
C LEU A 120 3.08 6.83 -13.08
N LEU A 121 4.39 6.96 -12.79
CA LEU A 121 4.89 7.72 -11.65
C LEU A 121 4.62 9.22 -11.79
N GLU A 122 4.71 9.77 -13.01
CA GLU A 122 4.44 11.18 -13.28
C GLU A 122 2.97 11.56 -13.07
N ILE A 123 2.05 10.70 -13.54
CA ILE A 123 0.61 10.97 -13.47
C ILE A 123 0.00 10.73 -12.08
N SER A 124 0.60 9.84 -11.29
CA SER A 124 0.19 9.59 -9.89
C SER A 124 0.38 10.85 -9.04
N ASP A 125 -0.56 11.13 -8.14
CA ASP A 125 -0.47 12.24 -7.20
C ASP A 125 0.23 11.84 -5.89
N ALA A 126 0.21 10.56 -5.55
CA ALA A 126 0.82 9.97 -4.36
C ALA A 126 1.29 8.54 -4.65
N PHE A 127 2.26 8.07 -3.86
CA PHE A 127 2.82 6.73 -3.97
C PHE A 127 2.39 5.86 -2.79
N PHE A 128 1.98 4.62 -3.09
CA PHE A 128 1.41 3.68 -2.12
C PHE A 128 2.13 2.31 -2.16
N PRO A 129 3.46 2.28 -1.92
CA PRO A 129 4.25 1.05 -1.99
C PRO A 129 3.84 0.06 -0.89
N SER A 130 3.89 -1.25 -1.16
CA SER A 130 3.64 -2.28 -0.14
C SER A 130 4.90 -2.56 0.68
N MET A 131 4.80 -2.49 2.01
CA MET A 131 5.89 -2.73 2.97
C MET A 131 5.46 -3.80 4.00
N TYR A 132 5.00 -4.93 3.49
CA TYR A 132 4.62 -6.08 4.32
C TYR A 132 5.83 -6.97 4.59
N PHE A 133 5.94 -7.46 5.83
CA PHE A 133 7.05 -8.31 6.27
C PHE A 133 6.71 -9.79 6.08
N PHE A 134 7.66 -10.58 5.61
CA PHE A 134 7.43 -11.99 5.27
C PHE A 134 7.81 -12.95 6.38
N TYR A 135 8.81 -12.60 7.20
CA TYR A 135 9.44 -13.49 8.18
C TYR A 135 9.45 -12.83 9.55
N SER A 136 9.37 -13.63 10.62
CA SER A 136 9.67 -13.11 11.95
C SER A 136 11.17 -12.89 12.12
N ASP A 137 11.56 -12.02 13.05
CA ASP A 137 12.98 -11.81 13.41
C ASP A 137 13.67 -13.12 13.88
N GLU A 138 12.89 -14.09 14.36
CA GLU A 138 13.37 -15.40 14.85
C GLU A 138 13.51 -16.46 13.75
N GLU A 139 12.94 -16.25 12.56
CA GLU A 139 13.08 -17.17 11.44
C GLU A 139 14.44 -17.01 10.72
N PRO A 140 14.94 -18.06 10.03
CA PRO A 140 16.24 -18.00 9.35
C PRO A 140 16.42 -16.84 8.37
N ASN A 141 15.34 -16.34 7.77
CA ASN A 141 15.37 -15.20 6.85
C ASN A 141 15.08 -13.85 7.55
N GLY A 142 14.72 -13.85 8.84
CA GLY A 142 14.32 -12.66 9.61
C GLY A 142 15.41 -11.61 9.75
N TYR A 143 16.69 -12.02 9.70
CA TYR A 143 17.82 -11.08 9.76
C TYR A 143 17.80 -10.04 8.62
N MET A 144 17.10 -10.33 7.51
CA MET A 144 16.96 -9.41 6.38
C MET A 144 15.89 -8.35 6.57
N ASN A 145 15.00 -8.46 7.56
CA ASN A 145 13.87 -7.54 7.76
C ASN A 145 14.32 -6.08 7.93
N ASP A 146 15.38 -5.84 8.70
CA ASP A 146 15.93 -4.49 8.89
C ASP A 146 16.51 -3.93 7.58
N LYS A 147 17.27 -4.75 6.83
CA LYS A 147 17.85 -4.35 5.53
C LYS A 147 16.74 -4.07 4.52
N PHE A 148 15.74 -4.95 4.46
CA PHE A 148 14.53 -4.80 3.65
C PHE A 148 13.83 -3.47 3.94
N ALA A 149 13.53 -3.18 5.22
CA ALA A 149 12.86 -1.98 5.64
C ALA A 149 13.66 -0.72 5.24
N ARG A 150 14.94 -0.65 5.60
CA ARG A 150 15.77 0.53 5.33
C ARG A 150 15.96 0.78 3.84
N LYS A 151 16.32 -0.26 3.09
CA LYS A 151 16.68 -0.11 1.67
C LYS A 151 15.48 0.29 0.82
N ASN A 152 14.33 -0.38 1.01
CA ASN A 152 13.11 -0.02 0.29
C ASN A 152 12.66 1.40 0.64
N ILE A 153 12.61 1.76 1.93
CA ILE A 153 12.17 3.10 2.33
C ILE A 153 13.09 4.20 1.78
N GLN A 154 14.41 4.01 1.81
CA GLN A 154 15.34 4.99 1.23
C GLN A 154 15.13 5.18 -0.28
N GLU A 155 14.95 4.11 -1.05
CA GLU A 155 14.70 4.21 -2.49
C GLU A 155 13.31 4.79 -2.78
N LEU A 156 12.29 4.43 -2.01
CA LEU A 156 10.94 5.01 -2.13
C LEU A 156 10.94 6.52 -1.85
N ILE A 157 11.65 6.98 -0.82
CA ILE A 157 11.79 8.42 -0.52
C ILE A 157 12.54 9.11 -1.66
N LYS A 158 13.59 8.50 -2.21
CA LYS A 158 14.35 9.05 -3.35
C LYS A 158 13.46 9.21 -4.58
N VAL A 159 12.62 8.23 -4.90
CA VAL A 159 11.64 8.32 -6.00
C VAL A 159 10.56 9.37 -5.69
N GLY A 160 10.02 9.39 -4.48
CA GLY A 160 9.10 10.44 -4.02
C GLY A 160 9.69 11.85 -4.14
N LYS A 161 10.99 12.02 -3.89
CA LYS A 161 11.71 13.28 -4.09
C LYS A 161 11.89 13.59 -5.58
N GLN A 162 12.26 12.60 -6.39
CA GLN A 162 12.47 12.75 -7.85
C GLN A 162 11.20 13.25 -8.56
N TYR A 163 10.03 12.69 -8.22
CA TYR A 163 8.76 13.07 -8.85
C TYR A 163 7.96 14.11 -8.06
N ASN A 164 8.51 14.62 -6.96
CA ASN A 164 7.84 15.54 -6.03
C ASN A 164 6.45 15.02 -5.59
N LYS A 165 6.37 13.75 -5.21
CA LYS A 165 5.15 13.09 -4.73
C LYS A 165 5.29 12.68 -3.26
N PRO A 166 4.19 12.70 -2.48
CA PRO A 166 4.17 12.12 -1.16
C PRO A 166 4.19 10.58 -1.23
N VAL A 167 4.78 9.95 -0.21
CA VAL A 167 4.93 8.49 -0.11
C VAL A 167 4.23 8.00 1.15
N TYR A 168 3.29 7.07 0.98
CA TYR A 168 2.51 6.43 2.05
C TYR A 168 2.64 4.91 1.96
N PRO A 169 3.70 4.32 2.55
CA PRO A 169 3.87 2.87 2.50
C PRO A 169 2.73 2.15 3.22
N PHE A 170 2.24 1.09 2.61
CA PHE A 170 1.31 0.16 3.21
C PHE A 170 2.04 -0.73 4.20
N VAL A 171 1.54 -0.76 5.44
CA VAL A 171 2.07 -1.61 6.51
C VAL A 171 0.95 -2.49 7.04
N MET A 172 1.30 -3.73 7.40
CA MET A 172 0.39 -4.72 7.95
C MET A 172 0.96 -5.26 9.25
N GLU A 173 0.11 -5.41 10.27
CA GLU A 173 0.48 -5.95 11.59
C GLU A 173 0.55 -7.49 11.59
N ARG A 174 0.54 -8.09 10.40
CA ARG A 174 0.57 -9.53 10.17
C ARG A 174 1.63 -9.85 9.12
N TYR A 175 2.19 -11.04 9.19
CA TYR A 175 3.13 -11.49 8.16
C TYR A 175 2.42 -11.65 6.82
N HIS A 176 3.14 -11.38 5.74
CA HIS A 176 2.67 -11.45 4.37
C HIS A 176 2.05 -12.84 4.09
N PRO A 177 0.86 -12.90 3.44
CA PRO A 177 0.12 -14.14 3.24
C PRO A 177 0.86 -15.19 2.40
N SER A 178 1.87 -14.80 1.63
CA SER A 178 2.69 -15.75 0.86
C SER A 178 3.64 -16.60 1.71
N ASN A 179 3.88 -16.24 2.99
CA ASN A 179 4.62 -17.13 3.88
C ASN A 179 3.72 -18.30 4.30
N GLN A 180 4.03 -19.50 3.84
CA GLN A 180 3.21 -20.70 4.07
C GLN A 180 3.16 -21.15 5.55
N LYS A 181 4.11 -20.72 6.39
CA LYS A 181 4.23 -21.17 7.78
C LYS A 181 3.63 -20.18 8.78
N ILE A 182 3.83 -18.89 8.55
CA ILE A 182 3.40 -17.83 9.47
C ILE A 182 2.58 -16.71 8.81
N GLY A 183 2.24 -16.84 7.52
CA GLY A 183 1.40 -15.88 6.83
C GLY A 183 0.11 -15.61 7.60
N LEU A 184 -0.28 -14.34 7.66
CA LEU A 184 -1.42 -13.82 8.43
C LEU A 184 -1.33 -13.98 9.96
N LYS A 185 -0.28 -14.58 10.52
CA LYS A 185 -0.04 -14.51 11.97
C LYS A 185 0.35 -13.09 12.34
N LYS A 186 -0.09 -12.67 13.53
CA LYS A 186 0.23 -11.37 14.10
C LYS A 186 1.74 -11.23 14.33
N ILE A 187 2.32 -10.12 13.91
CA ILE A 187 3.71 -9.78 14.18
C ILE A 187 3.81 -9.41 15.67
N PRO A 188 4.80 -9.92 16.43
CA PRO A 188 5.01 -9.51 17.82
C PRO A 188 5.11 -7.99 17.94
N GLU A 189 4.44 -7.39 18.93
CA GLU A 189 4.35 -5.93 19.05
C GLU A 189 5.72 -5.24 19.01
N LYS A 190 6.70 -5.79 19.74
CA LYS A 190 8.07 -5.27 19.78
C LYS A 190 8.71 -5.23 18.39
N GLU A 191 8.50 -6.27 17.60
CA GLU A 191 9.01 -6.41 16.24
C GLU A 191 8.31 -5.41 15.30
N PHE A 192 6.98 -5.33 15.36
CA PHE A 192 6.24 -4.37 14.55
C PHE A 192 6.61 -2.91 14.88
N LEU A 193 6.74 -2.57 16.16
CA LEU A 193 7.20 -1.24 16.59
C LEU A 193 8.62 -0.92 16.12
N LYS A 194 9.52 -1.91 16.10
CA LYS A 194 10.87 -1.77 15.53
C LYS A 194 10.77 -1.37 14.05
N TYR A 195 9.95 -2.07 13.27
CA TYR A 195 9.76 -1.78 11.84
C TYR A 195 9.11 -0.42 11.60
N MET A 196 8.09 -0.04 12.37
CA MET A 196 7.46 1.28 12.27
C MET A 196 8.46 2.39 12.58
N ASN A 197 9.31 2.20 13.58
CA ASN A 197 10.38 3.15 13.90
C ASN A 197 11.35 3.32 12.72
N ILE A 198 11.76 2.23 12.06
CA ILE A 198 12.61 2.30 10.86
C ILE A 198 11.90 3.07 9.74
N ILE A 199 10.68 2.65 9.38
CA ILE A 199 9.91 3.22 8.27
C ILE A 199 9.67 4.72 8.45
N LEU A 200 9.33 5.16 9.67
CA LEU A 200 9.01 6.56 9.96
C LEU A 200 10.24 7.45 10.19
N ASN A 201 11.41 6.89 10.47
CA ASN A 201 12.62 7.66 10.76
C ASN A 201 13.71 7.60 9.69
N GLU A 202 13.68 6.63 8.78
CA GLU A 202 14.55 6.64 7.60
C GLU A 202 14.33 7.91 6.78
N SER A 203 15.42 8.45 6.25
CA SER A 203 15.39 9.70 5.50
C SER A 203 16.39 9.70 4.35
N TYR A 204 16.05 10.44 3.30
CA TYR A 204 16.93 10.69 2.16
C TYR A 204 16.92 12.18 1.83
N LYS A 205 18.10 12.82 1.94
CA LYS A 205 18.29 14.27 1.73
C LYS A 205 17.24 15.10 2.48
N GLY A 206 17.07 14.81 3.76
CA GLY A 206 16.15 15.48 4.69
C GLY A 206 14.66 15.18 4.49
N LYS A 207 14.27 14.37 3.49
CA LYS A 207 12.89 13.92 3.30
C LYS A 207 12.67 12.58 3.98
N LYS A 208 11.52 12.40 4.62
CA LYS A 208 11.01 11.12 5.15
C LYS A 208 9.78 10.70 4.34
N VAL A 209 9.20 9.54 4.64
CA VAL A 209 7.85 9.21 4.16
C VAL A 209 6.82 10.20 4.74
N ASP A 210 5.73 10.43 4.01
CA ASP A 210 4.72 11.43 4.36
C ASP A 210 3.64 10.87 5.30
N GLY A 211 3.65 9.57 5.52
CA GLY A 211 2.79 8.82 6.43
C GLY A 211 2.87 7.33 6.13
N ILE A 212 1.96 6.57 6.71
CA ILE A 212 1.76 5.15 6.43
C ILE A 212 0.28 4.90 6.15
N ILE A 213 -0.03 3.91 5.32
CA ILE A 213 -1.36 3.30 5.27
C ILE A 213 -1.31 2.01 6.07
N TRP A 214 -2.00 1.98 7.20
CA TRP A 214 -2.07 0.77 8.01
C TRP A 214 -3.28 -0.06 7.56
N TRP A 215 -3.00 -1.19 6.92
CA TRP A 215 -4.00 -2.11 6.39
C TRP A 215 -3.86 -3.49 7.04
N ASN A 216 -4.98 -4.08 7.47
CA ASN A 216 -5.05 -5.45 7.97
C ASN A 216 -6.29 -6.14 7.38
N ALA A 217 -6.20 -7.45 7.15
CA ALA A 217 -7.33 -8.30 6.77
C ALA A 217 -8.06 -8.92 7.99
N ASP A 218 -8.06 -8.25 9.15
CA ASP A 218 -8.53 -8.84 10.42
C ASP A 218 -10.00 -9.26 10.36
N LYS A 219 -10.88 -8.38 9.87
CA LYS A 219 -12.32 -8.66 9.76
C LYS A 219 -12.59 -9.80 8.79
N TYR A 220 -11.89 -9.82 7.65
CA TYR A 220 -11.97 -10.91 6.70
C TYR A 220 -11.57 -12.22 7.37
N GLY A 221 -10.41 -12.27 8.03
CA GLY A 221 -9.95 -13.49 8.66
C GLY A 221 -10.79 -13.92 9.86
N TYR A 222 -11.37 -13.00 10.62
CA TYR A 222 -12.35 -13.34 11.67
C TYR A 222 -13.59 -14.02 11.07
N ASN A 223 -14.15 -13.47 9.99
CA ASN A 223 -15.30 -14.06 9.29
C ASN A 223 -14.99 -15.45 8.69
N HIS A 224 -13.72 -15.72 8.39
CA HIS A 224 -13.25 -17.02 7.87
C HIS A 224 -12.58 -17.90 8.94
N ASN A 225 -12.83 -17.61 10.23
CA ASN A 225 -12.35 -18.40 11.37
C ASN A 225 -10.82 -18.48 11.54
N LEU A 226 -10.05 -17.61 10.89
CA LEU A 226 -8.58 -17.62 10.93
C LEU A 226 -8.02 -17.14 12.28
N TYR A 227 -8.76 -16.28 13.00
CA TYR A 227 -8.26 -15.58 14.21
C TYR A 227 -9.14 -15.78 15.45
N LYS A 228 -10.02 -16.77 15.47
CA LYS A 228 -10.97 -16.99 16.58
C LYS A 228 -10.26 -17.09 17.94
N GLU A 229 -9.15 -17.83 17.98
CA GLU A 229 -8.34 -18.01 19.19
C GLU A 229 -7.57 -16.76 19.61
N GLU A 230 -7.17 -15.92 18.66
CA GLU A 230 -6.41 -14.69 18.90
C GLU A 230 -7.28 -13.65 19.62
N PHE A 231 -8.51 -13.41 19.12
CA PHE A 231 -9.38 -12.37 19.66
C PHE A 231 -10.29 -12.86 20.79
N ARG A 232 -10.56 -14.18 20.86
CA ARG A 232 -11.51 -14.80 21.81
C ARG A 232 -12.82 -13.99 21.95
N ALA A 233 -13.29 -13.49 20.81
CA ALA A 233 -14.44 -12.61 20.76
C ALA A 233 -15.74 -13.43 20.77
N LYS A 234 -16.72 -12.97 21.53
CA LYS A 234 -18.03 -13.65 21.66
C LYS A 234 -18.84 -13.58 20.36
N ASP A 235 -18.69 -12.48 19.63
CA ASP A 235 -19.38 -12.17 18.39
C ASP A 235 -18.58 -11.14 17.57
N ILE A 236 -19.09 -10.79 16.38
CA ILE A 236 -18.46 -9.84 15.46
C ILE A 236 -18.32 -8.43 16.05
N ASN A 237 -19.26 -7.97 16.86
CA ASN A 237 -19.22 -6.62 17.44
C ASN A 237 -18.14 -6.55 18.52
N ASN A 238 -18.07 -7.59 19.36
CA ASN A 238 -17.03 -7.73 20.37
C ASN A 238 -15.63 -7.85 19.72
N PHE A 239 -15.53 -8.56 18.58
CA PHE A 239 -14.31 -8.60 17.79
C PHE A 239 -13.92 -7.21 17.28
N ILE A 240 -14.82 -6.49 16.62
CA ILE A 240 -14.56 -5.15 16.06
C ILE A 240 -14.09 -4.20 17.16
N GLN A 241 -14.76 -4.20 18.31
CA GLN A 241 -14.38 -3.38 19.44
C GLN A 241 -12.94 -3.67 19.90
N ARG A 242 -12.62 -4.95 20.17
CA ARG A 242 -11.28 -5.36 20.63
C ARG A 242 -10.20 -5.06 19.61
N ASN A 243 -10.48 -5.28 18.32
CA ASN A 243 -9.54 -4.99 17.25
C ASN A 243 -9.26 -3.48 17.18
N ASN A 244 -10.30 -2.64 17.28
CA ASN A 244 -10.14 -1.18 17.30
C ASN A 244 -9.35 -0.71 18.52
N GLU A 245 -9.63 -1.23 19.71
CA GLU A 245 -8.88 -0.90 20.93
C GLU A 245 -7.39 -1.25 20.80
N SER A 246 -7.08 -2.45 20.30
CA SER A 246 -5.70 -2.88 20.01
C SER A 246 -5.00 -1.96 19.01
N ASN A 247 -5.67 -1.64 17.90
CA ASN A 247 -5.13 -0.77 16.86
C ASN A 247 -4.88 0.66 17.38
N ILE A 248 -5.79 1.20 18.20
CA ILE A 248 -5.63 2.53 18.81
C ILE A 248 -4.45 2.56 19.78
N ASP A 249 -4.27 1.53 20.61
CA ASP A 249 -3.15 1.45 21.54
C ASP A 249 -1.80 1.43 20.80
N LEU A 250 -1.70 0.57 19.78
CA LEU A 250 -0.50 0.45 18.99
C LEU A 250 -0.24 1.71 18.14
N MET A 251 -1.28 2.37 17.61
CA MET A 251 -1.16 3.67 16.96
C MET A 251 -0.58 4.73 17.90
N LYS A 252 -1.03 4.80 19.17
CA LYS A 252 -0.46 5.74 20.17
C LYS A 252 1.03 5.49 20.40
N LYS A 253 1.47 4.22 20.35
CA LYS A 253 2.90 3.87 20.46
C LYS A 253 3.68 4.31 19.22
N ILE A 254 3.14 4.08 18.02
CA ILE A 254 3.75 4.50 16.75
C ILE A 254 3.87 6.02 16.62
N LEU A 255 2.85 6.77 17.06
CA LEU A 255 2.86 8.24 17.01
C LEU A 255 4.04 8.86 17.77
N LYS A 256 4.63 8.15 18.75
CA LYS A 256 5.84 8.61 19.47
C LYS A 256 7.10 8.65 18.58
N PHE A 257 7.09 7.96 17.44
CA PHE A 257 8.19 8.00 16.47
C PHE A 257 8.14 9.22 15.55
N ILE A 258 6.98 9.88 15.47
CA ILE A 258 6.77 11.08 14.66
C ILE A 258 7.12 12.29 15.51
N LYS A 259 8.30 12.86 15.28
CA LYS A 259 8.77 14.11 15.89
C LYS A 259 8.60 15.27 14.92
#